data_AF-A0A3M1TH07-F1
#
_entry.id   AF-A0A3M1TH07-F1
#
_cell.length_a   1.000
_cell.length_b   1.000
_cell.length_c   1.000
_cell.angle_alpha   90.00
_cell.angle_beta   90.00
_cell.angle_gamma   90.00
#
_symmetry.space_group_name_H-M   'P 1'
#
loop_
_entity.id
_entity.type
_entity.pdbx_description
1 polymer ?
#
loop_
_entity_poly.entity_id
_entity_poly.type
_entity_poly.pdbx_seq_one_letter_code
_entity_poly.pdbx_strand_id
1 'polypeptide(L)'
;ALPLPPVRPIDPVPLNEFATPLESAKDLLTRSLEVFPPDFAVTLPEDELVEIYPEEAQPYADFLDRPQTGIVRILPSIVYNPYANPTGIAPPLPVRVPFTPLVDPETEGKFVDRLALQVSNGNFQLVFPGINYGFMTDLGDVAIEDLDPALTNVPALPPDLLDLFLNYQPPQEFAAIQEDRQRFIANKLDEFDLSDRVAVQLPAQLNRTYLARSIQFDLPELIVTGRPLTPPERRILALLLETPSSDLLVAFRPIARRSDGSYLVLWRVLQEFPDPEILDLFKYVNAPDL
;
A
#
# COMPACT_ATOMS: atom_id res chain seq x y z
N ALA A 1 15.86 -30.18 38.84
CA ALA A 1 15.29 -28.85 38.60
C ALA A 1 14.42 -28.49 39.80
N LEU A 2 14.73 -27.41 40.50
CA LEU A 2 13.91 -26.90 41.62
C LEU A 2 12.72 -26.12 41.06
N PRO A 3 11.53 -26.18 41.70
CA PRO A 3 10.36 -25.42 41.25
C PRO A 3 10.57 -23.92 41.47
N LEU A 4 10.23 -23.11 40.47
CA LEU A 4 10.24 -21.65 40.57
C LEU A 4 9.20 -21.18 41.61
N PRO A 5 9.49 -20.12 42.39
CA PRO A 5 8.55 -19.58 43.35
C PRO A 5 7.36 -18.90 42.63
N PRO A 6 6.17 -18.87 43.25
CA PRO A 6 5.01 -18.20 42.68
C PRO A 6 5.26 -16.70 42.52
N VAL A 7 4.99 -16.18 41.32
CA VAL A 7 5.00 -14.74 41.02
C VAL A 7 3.90 -14.08 41.84
N ARG A 8 4.26 -13.13 42.70
CA ARG A 8 3.28 -12.28 43.38
C ARG A 8 2.73 -11.27 42.36
N PRO A 9 1.41 -10.99 42.34
CA PRO A 9 0.89 -9.89 41.55
C PRO A 9 1.56 -8.58 41.99
N ILE A 10 1.95 -7.78 40.99
CA ILE A 10 2.48 -6.43 41.18
C ILE A 10 1.34 -5.60 41.79
N ASP A 11 1.56 -5.04 42.98
CA ASP A 11 0.62 -4.10 43.57
C ASP A 11 0.43 -2.92 42.61
N PRO A 12 -0.81 -2.55 42.25
CA PRO A 12 -1.03 -1.38 41.41
C PRO A 12 -0.52 -0.14 42.14
N VAL A 13 0.50 0.50 41.55
CA VAL A 13 0.94 1.84 41.98
C VAL A 13 -0.29 2.75 41.93
N PRO A 14 -0.65 3.43 43.02
CA PRO A 14 -1.82 4.31 43.02
C PRO A 14 -1.63 5.42 41.97
N LEU A 15 -2.58 5.53 41.04
CA LEU A 15 -2.62 6.53 39.95
C LEU A 15 -2.43 7.99 40.40
N ASN A 16 -2.53 8.25 41.70
CA ASN A 16 -2.57 9.57 42.30
C ASN A 16 -1.21 10.28 42.30
N GLU A 17 -0.10 9.56 42.07
CA GLU A 17 1.25 10.18 41.99
C GLU A 17 1.57 10.79 40.61
N PHE A 18 0.81 10.45 39.56
CA PHE A 18 0.97 11.01 38.21
C PHE A 18 -0.07 12.06 37.84
N ALA A 19 -1.14 12.20 38.63
CA ALA A 19 -2.22 13.14 38.34
C ALA A 19 -1.74 14.60 38.40
N THR A 20 -0.91 14.95 39.38
CA THR A 20 -0.43 16.32 39.61
C THR A 20 0.54 16.82 38.52
N PRO A 21 1.55 16.04 38.09
CA PRO A 21 2.42 16.43 36.97
C PRO A 21 1.67 16.52 35.64
N LEU A 22 0.69 15.64 35.40
CA LEU A 22 -0.08 15.60 34.17
C LEU A 22 -1.07 16.76 34.07
N GLU A 23 -1.76 17.11 35.17
CA GLU A 23 -2.59 18.31 35.22
C GLU A 23 -1.75 19.58 35.09
N SER A 24 -0.57 19.63 35.72
CA SER A 24 0.34 20.77 35.57
C SER A 24 0.86 20.93 34.13
N ALA A 25 1.17 19.82 33.46
CA ALA A 25 1.58 19.84 32.05
C ALA A 25 0.42 20.26 31.14
N LYS A 26 -0.80 19.80 31.43
CA LYS A 26 -2.01 20.18 30.70
C LYS A 26 -2.35 21.66 30.87
N ASP A 27 -2.27 22.18 32.08
CA ASP A 27 -2.46 23.61 32.37
C ASP A 27 -1.40 24.48 31.70
N LEU A 28 -0.14 24.04 31.68
CA LEU A 28 0.93 24.74 30.97
C LEU A 28 0.72 24.74 29.44
N LEU A 29 0.24 23.62 28.88
CA LEU A 29 -0.12 23.50 27.45
C LEU A 29 -1.35 24.34 27.09
N THR A 30 -2.37 24.35 27.95
CA THR A 30 -3.57 25.15 27.73
C THR A 30 -3.27 26.65 27.82
N ARG A 31 -2.43 27.07 28.76
CA ARG A 31 -1.99 28.48 28.86
C ARG A 31 -1.03 28.88 27.74
N SER A 32 -0.20 27.97 27.23
CA SER A 32 0.68 28.29 26.12
C SER A 32 -0.09 28.40 24.80
N LEU A 33 -1.19 27.64 24.62
CA LEU A 33 -2.11 27.79 23.48
C LEU A 33 -2.75 29.18 23.39
N GLU A 34 -2.92 29.90 24.51
CA GLU A 34 -3.41 31.30 24.52
C GLU A 34 -2.35 32.32 24.06
N VAL A 35 -1.07 31.92 24.02
CA VAL A 35 0.06 32.77 23.62
C VAL A 35 0.46 32.51 22.15
N PHE A 36 0.03 31.39 21.57
CA PHE A 36 0.22 31.15 20.14
C PHE A 36 -0.70 32.05 19.33
N PRO A 37 -0.17 32.82 18.36
CA PRO A 37 -1.01 33.55 17.42
C PRO A 37 -2.00 32.58 16.74
N PRO A 38 -3.25 32.98 16.46
CA PRO A 38 -4.22 32.13 15.76
C PRO A 38 -3.73 31.66 14.37
N ASP A 39 -2.69 32.30 13.84
CA ASP A 39 -2.02 31.94 12.59
C ASP A 39 -1.12 30.69 12.69
N PHE A 40 -0.93 30.11 13.89
CA PHE A 40 -0.17 28.87 14.11
C PHE A 40 -1.03 27.61 14.18
N ALA A 41 -2.31 27.68 13.79
CA ALA A 41 -3.01 26.47 13.38
C ALA A 41 -2.26 25.91 12.16
N VAL A 42 -1.38 24.95 12.37
CA VAL A 42 -0.76 24.16 11.29
C VAL A 42 -1.85 23.26 10.73
N THR A 43 -2.76 23.85 9.95
CA THR A 43 -3.40 23.15 8.85
C THR A 43 -2.29 22.95 7.82
N LEU A 44 -1.67 21.77 7.80
CA LEU A 44 -0.99 21.34 6.58
C LEU A 44 -2.07 21.32 5.50
N PRO A 45 -2.01 22.20 4.47
CA PRO A 45 -2.91 22.09 3.35
C PRO A 45 -2.76 20.69 2.74
N GLU A 46 -3.87 20.10 2.27
CA GLU A 46 -3.87 18.79 1.60
C GLU A 46 -2.78 18.67 0.52
N ASP A 47 -2.54 19.78 -0.17
CA ASP A 47 -1.57 19.90 -1.26
C ASP A 47 -0.12 19.67 -0.78
N GLU A 48 0.31 20.24 0.36
CA GLU A 48 1.71 20.13 0.81
C GLU A 48 2.14 18.70 1.16
N LEU A 49 1.19 17.81 1.47
CA LEU A 49 1.48 16.41 1.80
C LEU A 49 1.80 15.57 0.56
N VAL A 50 1.21 15.90 -0.60
CA VAL A 50 1.35 15.08 -1.82
C VAL A 50 2.21 15.79 -2.87
N GLU A 51 2.37 17.12 -2.77
CA GLU A 51 3.04 17.94 -3.77
C GLU A 51 4.53 17.58 -3.94
N ILE A 52 4.89 17.46 -5.22
CA ILE A 52 6.24 17.31 -5.72
C ILE A 52 6.67 18.68 -6.19
N TYR A 53 7.77 19.19 -5.67
CA TYR A 53 8.24 20.50 -6.09
C TYR A 53 8.81 20.41 -7.51
N PRO A 54 8.57 21.39 -8.40
CA PRO A 54 9.06 21.35 -9.77
C PRO A 54 10.58 21.11 -9.88
N GLU A 55 11.37 21.67 -8.96
CA GLU A 55 12.81 21.47 -8.87
C GLU A 55 13.23 20.02 -8.57
N GLU A 56 12.36 19.22 -7.95
CA GLU A 56 12.64 17.81 -7.68
C GLU A 56 12.38 16.92 -8.90
N ALA A 57 11.45 17.32 -9.78
CA ALA A 57 11.14 16.61 -11.00
C ALA A 57 12.07 16.98 -12.17
N GLN A 58 12.56 18.23 -12.20
CA GLN A 58 13.37 18.77 -13.30
C GLN A 58 14.59 17.92 -13.68
N PRO A 59 15.37 17.32 -12.74
CA PRO A 59 16.51 16.47 -13.09
C PRO A 59 16.13 15.19 -13.83
N TYR A 60 14.86 14.82 -13.79
CA TYR A 60 14.33 13.57 -14.34
C TYR A 60 13.43 13.78 -15.56
N ALA A 61 13.42 14.98 -16.16
CA ALA A 61 12.57 15.31 -17.30
C ALA A 61 12.68 14.27 -18.43
N ASP A 62 13.90 13.88 -18.82
CA ASP A 62 14.12 12.86 -19.86
C ASP A 62 13.51 11.48 -19.54
N PHE A 63 13.40 11.15 -18.25
CA PHE A 63 12.74 9.93 -17.79
C PHE A 63 11.22 10.08 -17.77
N LEU A 64 10.74 11.25 -17.33
CA LEU A 64 9.31 11.56 -17.22
C LEU A 64 8.64 11.80 -18.58
N ASP A 65 9.41 12.12 -19.63
CA ASP A 65 8.92 12.21 -21.01
C ASP A 65 8.64 10.84 -21.65
N ARG A 66 9.02 9.74 -20.99
CA ARG A 66 8.76 8.37 -21.48
C ARG A 66 7.32 7.95 -21.17
N PRO A 67 6.74 7.02 -21.94
CA PRO A 67 5.41 6.50 -21.62
C PRO A 67 5.44 5.70 -20.31
N GLN A 68 4.32 5.75 -19.58
CA GLN A 68 4.07 4.99 -18.35
C GLN A 68 5.16 5.17 -17.27
N THR A 69 5.76 6.35 -17.22
CA THR A 69 6.66 6.75 -16.14
C THR A 69 6.01 7.83 -15.30
N GLY A 70 6.51 7.98 -14.08
CA GLY A 70 6.14 9.10 -13.25
C GLY A 70 7.07 9.26 -12.06
N ILE A 71 6.81 10.31 -11.32
CA ILE A 71 7.46 10.63 -10.07
C ILE A 71 6.39 10.82 -9.02
N VAL A 72 6.60 10.29 -7.82
CA VAL A 72 5.65 10.46 -6.74
C VAL A 72 6.29 10.44 -5.36
N ARG A 73 5.61 11.09 -4.42
CA ARG A 73 5.93 11.03 -3.00
C ARG A 73 5.20 9.86 -2.36
N ILE A 74 5.96 8.89 -1.87
CA ILE A 74 5.47 7.77 -1.06
C ILE A 74 5.47 8.17 0.41
N LEU A 75 4.28 8.14 1.02
CA LEU A 75 4.04 8.67 2.35
C LEU A 75 4.23 7.61 3.45
N PRO A 76 4.56 8.04 4.68
CA PRO A 76 4.56 7.16 5.84
C PRO A 76 3.18 6.57 6.14
N SER A 77 3.13 5.36 6.68
CA SER A 77 1.90 4.62 6.98
C SER A 77 0.93 5.35 7.93
N ILE A 78 1.45 6.22 8.80
CA ILE A 78 0.64 7.05 9.71
C ILE A 78 -0.29 8.00 8.95
N VAL A 79 0.06 8.39 7.72
CA VAL A 79 -0.78 9.25 6.86
C VAL A 79 -2.02 8.49 6.39
N TYR A 80 -1.86 7.21 6.06
CA TYR A 80 -2.95 6.36 5.58
C TYR A 80 -3.79 5.76 6.72
N ASN A 81 -3.18 5.53 7.89
CA ASN A 81 -3.85 4.98 9.06
C ASN A 81 -3.46 5.75 10.35
N PRO A 82 -4.05 6.94 10.59
CA PRO A 82 -3.71 7.77 11.75
C PRO A 82 -4.05 7.10 13.09
N TYR A 83 -4.89 6.06 13.09
CA TYR A 83 -5.33 5.34 14.30
C TYR A 83 -4.48 4.11 14.65
N ALA A 84 -3.48 3.75 13.84
CA ALA A 84 -2.62 2.59 14.08
C ALA A 84 -1.59 2.77 15.22
N ASN A 85 -1.57 3.93 15.89
CA ASN A 85 -0.57 4.25 16.91
C ASN A 85 -1.02 3.76 18.31
N PRO A 86 -0.34 2.78 18.94
CA PRO A 86 -0.76 2.20 20.23
C PRO A 86 -0.60 3.15 21.43
N THR A 87 0.10 4.29 21.25
CA THR A 87 0.34 5.29 22.30
C THR A 87 -0.72 6.40 22.37
N GLY A 88 -1.80 6.31 21.59
CA GLY A 88 -3.07 6.95 21.94
C GLY A 88 -3.19 8.46 21.76
N ILE A 89 -2.27 9.14 21.07
CA ILE A 89 -2.47 10.54 20.63
C ILE A 89 -1.84 10.72 19.25
N ALA A 90 -2.60 10.44 18.20
CA ALA A 90 -2.35 10.99 16.87
C ALA A 90 -3.53 11.92 16.56
N PRO A 91 -3.29 13.18 16.16
CA PRO A 91 -4.39 14.02 15.69
C PRO A 91 -5.05 13.32 14.49
N PRO A 92 -6.38 13.29 14.41
CA PRO A 92 -7.06 12.77 13.23
C PRO A 92 -6.60 13.64 12.05
N LEU A 93 -5.82 13.06 11.13
CA LEU A 93 -5.62 13.69 9.84
C LEU A 93 -7.00 13.73 9.17
N PRO A 94 -7.52 14.91 8.79
CA PRO A 94 -8.87 15.03 8.26
C PRO A 94 -9.05 14.37 6.88
N VAL A 95 -7.97 13.81 6.30
CA VAL A 95 -7.87 13.56 4.87
C VAL A 95 -7.32 12.17 4.62
N ARG A 96 -8.08 11.34 3.91
CA ARG A 96 -7.58 10.07 3.36
C ARG A 96 -6.86 10.38 2.06
N VAL A 97 -5.54 10.32 2.09
CA VAL A 97 -4.74 10.49 0.87
C VAL A 97 -4.85 9.21 0.03
N PRO A 98 -5.34 9.28 -1.23
CA PRO A 98 -5.39 8.12 -2.11
C PRO A 98 -3.98 7.77 -2.60
N PHE A 99 -3.79 6.50 -2.97
CA PHE A 99 -2.55 6.08 -3.63
C PHE A 99 -2.45 6.61 -5.06
N THR A 100 -1.20 6.79 -5.51
CA THR A 100 -0.83 7.34 -6.81
C THR A 100 -1.39 6.52 -7.97
N PRO A 101 -2.11 7.12 -8.94
CA PRO A 101 -2.51 6.42 -10.15
C PRO A 101 -1.27 6.13 -11.02
N LEU A 102 -1.15 4.90 -11.55
CA LEU A 102 -0.07 4.45 -12.43
C LEU A 102 -0.35 4.71 -13.92
N VAL A 103 -1.59 5.05 -14.23
CA VAL A 103 -2.09 5.37 -15.56
C VAL A 103 -2.88 6.67 -15.47
N ASP A 104 -2.91 7.44 -16.55
CA ASP A 104 -3.68 8.68 -16.61
C ASP A 104 -5.17 8.40 -16.29
N PRO A 105 -5.72 8.96 -15.19
CA PRO A 105 -7.10 8.76 -14.80
C PRO A 105 -8.11 9.33 -15.82
N GLU A 106 -7.68 10.18 -16.75
CA GLU A 106 -8.51 10.71 -17.84
C GLU A 106 -8.71 9.69 -18.99
N THR A 107 -8.09 8.51 -18.90
CA THR A 107 -8.34 7.41 -19.85
C THR A 107 -9.74 6.84 -19.62
N GLU A 108 -10.74 7.44 -20.29
CA GLU A 108 -12.15 7.06 -20.16
C GLU A 108 -12.36 5.54 -20.29
N GLY A 109 -13.01 4.95 -19.28
CA GLY A 109 -13.46 3.56 -19.28
C GLY A 109 -12.43 2.52 -18.86
N LYS A 110 -11.21 2.90 -18.48
CA LYS A 110 -10.22 1.97 -17.91
C LYS A 110 -10.19 2.02 -16.38
N PHE A 111 -9.99 0.85 -15.78
CA PHE A 111 -9.70 0.73 -14.35
C PHE A 111 -8.43 1.53 -13.99
N VAL A 112 -8.49 2.32 -12.90
CA VAL A 112 -7.37 3.18 -12.50
C VAL A 112 -6.51 2.44 -11.49
N ASP A 113 -5.44 1.85 -12.00
CA ASP A 113 -4.39 1.24 -11.19
C ASP A 113 -3.71 2.23 -10.27
N ARG A 114 -3.51 1.82 -9.02
CA ARG A 114 -2.80 2.64 -8.04
C ARG A 114 -1.55 1.95 -7.51
N LEU A 115 -0.46 2.69 -7.40
CA LEU A 115 0.73 2.27 -6.69
C LEU A 115 0.47 2.33 -5.19
N ALA A 116 -0.14 1.26 -4.67
CA ALA A 116 -0.51 1.13 -3.28
C ALA A 116 0.72 0.85 -2.40
N LEU A 117 1.62 1.84 -2.31
CA LEU A 117 2.89 1.75 -1.61
C LEU A 117 2.94 2.78 -0.47
N GLN A 118 3.46 2.36 0.68
CA GLN A 118 3.70 3.24 1.82
C GLN A 118 5.05 2.96 2.46
N VAL A 119 5.50 3.88 3.32
CA VAL A 119 6.69 3.69 4.16
C VAL A 119 6.25 3.29 5.56
N SER A 120 6.67 2.11 6.03
CA SER A 120 6.34 1.59 7.36
C SER A 120 7.59 1.03 8.01
N ASN A 121 7.96 1.58 9.17
CA ASN A 121 9.15 1.16 9.94
C ASN A 121 10.45 1.14 9.11
N GLY A 122 10.64 2.11 8.21
CA GLY A 122 11.82 2.19 7.35
C GLY A 122 11.82 1.22 6.16
N ASN A 123 10.70 0.54 5.91
CA ASN A 123 10.51 -0.35 4.77
C ASN A 123 9.47 0.23 3.80
N PHE A 124 9.63 -0.03 2.51
CA PHE A 124 8.53 0.03 1.57
C PHE A 124 7.59 -1.12 1.83
N GLN A 125 6.29 -0.84 1.87
CA GLN A 125 5.24 -1.83 2.11
C GLN A 125 4.14 -1.65 1.07
N LEU A 126 3.82 -2.73 0.36
CA LEU A 126 2.63 -2.79 -0.46
C LEU A 126 1.39 -2.89 0.43
N VAL A 127 0.38 -2.09 0.12
CA VAL A 127 -0.89 -2.00 0.83
C VAL A 127 -1.97 -2.59 -0.04
N PHE A 128 -2.82 -3.41 0.56
CA PHE A 128 -3.76 -4.25 -0.16
C PHE A 128 -5.18 -4.03 0.34
N PRO A 129 -5.88 -2.98 -0.14
CA PRO A 129 -7.31 -2.81 0.09
C PRO A 129 -8.10 -3.99 -0.48
N GLY A 130 -9.13 -4.44 0.25
CA GLY A 130 -9.98 -5.53 -0.21
C GLY A 130 -9.19 -6.83 -0.46
N ILE A 131 -9.33 -7.34 -1.69
CA ILE A 131 -8.68 -8.58 -2.15
C ILE A 131 -7.44 -8.33 -3.02
N ASN A 132 -7.04 -7.07 -3.20
CA ASN A 132 -5.81 -6.74 -3.94
C ASN A 132 -4.63 -7.45 -3.29
N TYR A 133 -3.60 -7.73 -4.07
CA TYR A 133 -2.36 -8.32 -3.57
C TYR A 133 -1.23 -8.07 -4.56
N GLY A 134 -0.04 -8.50 -4.18
CA GLY A 134 1.14 -8.30 -4.99
C GLY A 134 2.37 -8.64 -4.18
N PHE A 135 3.50 -8.47 -4.82
CA PHE A 135 4.78 -8.81 -4.23
C PHE A 135 5.89 -8.02 -4.90
N MET A 136 6.99 -7.84 -4.18
CA MET A 136 8.14 -7.10 -4.70
C MET A 136 9.46 -7.76 -4.35
N THR A 137 10.49 -7.39 -5.11
CA THR A 137 11.88 -7.78 -4.89
C THR A 137 12.80 -6.57 -5.10
N ASP A 138 13.99 -6.63 -4.52
CA ASP A 138 15.04 -5.62 -4.64
C ASP A 138 16.00 -6.03 -5.76
N LEU A 139 16.06 -5.25 -6.83
CA LEU A 139 16.97 -5.46 -7.96
C LEU A 139 18.37 -4.88 -7.71
N GLY A 140 18.54 -4.09 -6.65
CA GLY A 140 19.77 -3.41 -6.31
C GLY A 140 20.08 -2.22 -7.20
N ASP A 141 21.36 -2.09 -7.57
CA ASP A 141 21.90 -0.90 -8.23
C ASP A 141 21.66 -0.89 -9.75
N VAL A 142 20.53 -1.43 -10.20
CA VAL A 142 20.11 -1.44 -11.60
C VAL A 142 19.41 -0.11 -11.91
N ALA A 143 19.76 0.57 -12.99
CA ALA A 143 19.06 1.80 -13.41
C ALA A 143 17.61 1.47 -13.82
N ILE A 144 16.64 2.28 -13.39
CA ILE A 144 15.22 2.05 -13.72
C ILE A 144 14.95 2.29 -15.23
N GLU A 145 15.81 3.09 -15.85
CA GLU A 145 15.82 3.45 -17.26
C GLU A 145 16.21 2.27 -18.17
N ASP A 146 17.01 1.34 -17.65
CA ASP A 146 17.58 0.20 -18.38
C ASP A 146 16.67 -1.04 -18.33
N LEU A 147 15.63 -0.99 -17.49
CA LEU A 147 14.66 -2.06 -17.38
C LEU A 147 13.78 -2.14 -18.63
N ASP A 148 13.58 -3.36 -19.10
CA ASP A 148 12.70 -3.70 -20.20
C ASP A 148 11.57 -4.64 -19.71
N PRO A 149 10.46 -4.77 -20.46
CA PRO A 149 9.33 -5.62 -20.07
C PRO A 149 9.70 -7.09 -19.85
N ALA A 150 10.70 -7.60 -20.56
CA ALA A 150 11.17 -8.98 -20.46
C ALA A 150 12.29 -9.14 -19.41
N LEU A 151 12.66 -8.06 -18.70
CA LEU A 151 13.70 -8.01 -17.68
C LEU A 151 15.06 -8.58 -18.15
N THR A 152 15.37 -8.45 -19.45
CA THR A 152 16.57 -9.10 -20.03
C THR A 152 17.88 -8.50 -19.53
N ASN A 153 17.85 -7.22 -19.17
CA ASN A 153 19.02 -6.48 -18.67
C ASN A 153 19.19 -6.55 -17.15
N VAL A 154 18.61 -7.55 -16.48
CA VAL A 154 18.74 -7.73 -15.02
C VAL A 154 19.61 -8.96 -14.72
N PRO A 155 20.95 -8.82 -14.75
CA PRO A 155 21.90 -9.95 -14.70
C PRO A 155 21.89 -10.73 -13.36
N ALA A 156 21.14 -10.28 -12.36
CA ALA A 156 21.11 -10.84 -11.01
C ALA A 156 19.80 -11.55 -10.63
N LEU A 157 18.79 -11.59 -11.51
CA LEU A 157 17.52 -12.26 -11.19
C LEU A 157 17.62 -13.78 -11.43
N PRO A 158 17.38 -14.61 -10.40
CA PRO A 158 17.24 -16.05 -10.56
C PRO A 158 16.11 -16.41 -11.53
N PRO A 159 16.23 -17.50 -12.32
CA PRO A 159 15.19 -17.91 -13.27
C PRO A 159 13.81 -18.10 -12.63
N ASP A 160 13.73 -18.69 -11.43
CA ASP A 160 12.46 -18.92 -10.74
C ASP A 160 11.78 -17.62 -10.30
N LEU A 161 12.60 -16.62 -9.93
CA LEU A 161 12.12 -15.29 -9.59
C LEU A 161 11.62 -14.55 -10.83
N LEU A 162 12.35 -14.67 -11.95
CA LEU A 162 11.93 -14.13 -13.23
C LEU A 162 10.60 -14.75 -13.68
N ASP A 163 10.46 -16.06 -13.56
CA ASP A 163 9.24 -16.79 -13.89
C ASP A 163 8.05 -16.34 -13.04
N LEU A 164 8.24 -16.16 -11.72
CA LEU A 164 7.22 -15.60 -10.86
C LEU A 164 6.77 -14.20 -11.32
N PHE A 165 7.69 -13.31 -11.70
CA PHE A 165 7.30 -11.97 -12.13
C PHE A 165 6.67 -11.91 -13.52
N LEU A 166 7.07 -12.77 -14.46
CA LEU A 166 6.61 -12.72 -15.85
C LEU A 166 5.44 -13.66 -16.17
N ASN A 167 5.37 -14.81 -15.50
CA ASN A 167 4.45 -15.90 -15.88
C ASN A 167 3.45 -16.28 -14.77
N TYR A 168 3.51 -15.66 -13.59
CA TYR A 168 2.51 -15.87 -12.56
C TYR A 168 1.09 -15.59 -13.09
N GLN A 169 0.14 -16.44 -12.69
CA GLN A 169 -1.27 -16.33 -13.07
C GLN A 169 -2.12 -16.22 -11.80
N PRO A 170 -2.81 -15.09 -11.60
CA PRO A 170 -3.78 -14.95 -10.53
C PRO A 170 -4.83 -16.07 -10.55
N PRO A 171 -5.19 -16.66 -9.40
CA PRO A 171 -6.33 -17.57 -9.34
C PRO A 171 -7.63 -16.89 -9.78
N GLN A 172 -8.57 -17.67 -10.30
CA GLN A 172 -9.84 -17.14 -10.84
C GLN A 172 -11.04 -17.37 -9.90
N GLU A 173 -10.83 -18.08 -8.78
CA GLU A 173 -11.85 -18.29 -7.75
C GLU A 173 -11.64 -17.30 -6.61
N PHE A 174 -12.71 -16.68 -6.13
CA PHE A 174 -12.66 -15.65 -5.08
C PHE A 174 -12.00 -16.14 -3.78
N ALA A 175 -12.25 -17.40 -3.40
CA ALA A 175 -11.61 -18.01 -2.23
C ALA A 175 -10.11 -18.24 -2.47
N ALA A 176 -9.73 -18.74 -3.65
CA ALA A 176 -8.34 -18.97 -4.01
C ALA A 176 -7.53 -17.67 -4.09
N ILE A 177 -8.13 -16.58 -4.59
CA ILE A 177 -7.50 -15.25 -4.58
C ILE A 177 -7.20 -14.79 -3.14
N GLN A 178 -8.15 -15.00 -2.21
CA GLN A 178 -7.94 -14.65 -0.81
C GLN A 178 -6.85 -15.50 -0.15
N GLU A 179 -6.81 -16.81 -0.43
CA GLU A 179 -5.75 -17.70 0.03
C GLU A 179 -4.38 -17.25 -0.49
N ASP A 180 -4.31 -16.90 -1.77
CA ASP A 180 -3.07 -16.49 -2.40
C ASP A 180 -2.57 -15.14 -1.88
N ARG A 181 -3.48 -14.18 -1.69
CA ARG A 181 -3.19 -12.95 -0.95
C ARG A 181 -2.58 -13.22 0.42
N GLN A 182 -3.16 -14.14 1.18
CA GLN A 182 -2.62 -14.50 2.50
C GLN A 182 -1.25 -15.17 2.42
N ARG A 183 -0.98 -15.95 1.36
CA ARG A 183 0.31 -16.56 1.11
C ARG A 183 1.42 -15.50 1.00
N PHE A 184 1.21 -14.46 0.20
CA PHE A 184 2.17 -13.35 0.05
C PHE A 184 2.30 -12.51 1.32
N ILE A 185 1.20 -12.17 1.99
CA ILE A 185 1.23 -11.40 3.24
C ILE A 185 1.99 -12.15 4.35
N ALA A 186 1.74 -13.46 4.47
CA ALA A 186 2.41 -14.30 5.45
C ALA A 186 3.83 -14.70 5.04
N ASN A 187 4.31 -14.26 3.88
CA ASN A 187 5.58 -14.65 3.27
C ASN A 187 5.77 -16.17 3.20
N LYS A 188 4.69 -16.92 2.97
CA LYS A 188 4.69 -18.39 2.86
C LYS A 188 4.91 -18.81 1.42
N LEU A 189 6.07 -18.45 0.87
CA LEU A 189 6.44 -18.74 -0.52
C LEU A 189 7.35 -19.98 -0.62
N ASP A 190 7.25 -20.89 0.35
CA ASP A 190 8.07 -22.11 0.42
C ASP A 190 7.86 -23.03 -0.79
N GLU A 191 6.68 -22.99 -1.41
CA GLU A 191 6.38 -23.71 -2.66
C GLU A 191 7.23 -23.21 -3.84
N PHE A 192 7.70 -21.96 -3.78
CA PHE A 192 8.55 -21.35 -4.80
C PHE A 192 10.04 -21.33 -4.40
N ASP A 193 10.40 -21.67 -3.16
CA ASP A 193 11.75 -21.45 -2.60
C ASP A 193 12.23 -19.97 -2.70
N LEU A 194 11.26 -19.03 -2.68
CA LEU A 194 11.49 -17.60 -2.88
C LEU A 194 11.21 -16.75 -1.63
N SER A 195 10.91 -17.37 -0.49
CA SER A 195 10.52 -16.69 0.76
C SER A 195 11.54 -15.64 1.25
N ASP A 196 12.82 -15.79 0.91
CA ASP A 196 13.86 -14.82 1.30
C ASP A 196 14.09 -13.69 0.26
N ARG A 197 13.41 -13.74 -0.89
CA ARG A 197 13.70 -12.89 -2.06
C ARG A 197 12.51 -12.06 -2.52
N VAL A 198 11.30 -12.50 -2.17
CA VAL A 198 10.04 -11.87 -2.52
C VAL A 198 9.32 -11.52 -1.24
N ALA A 199 8.84 -10.30 -1.13
CA ALA A 199 8.09 -9.87 0.04
C ALA A 199 7.06 -8.81 -0.31
N VAL A 200 6.07 -8.64 0.56
CA VAL A 200 5.14 -7.49 0.54
C VAL A 200 5.74 -6.26 1.22
N GLN A 201 6.90 -6.42 1.87
CA GLN A 201 7.61 -5.37 2.58
C GLN A 201 9.13 -5.55 2.44
N LEU A 202 9.85 -4.50 2.02
CA LEU A 202 11.30 -4.52 1.83
C LEU A 202 11.96 -3.25 2.41
N PRO A 203 13.21 -3.31 2.90
CA PRO A 203 13.91 -2.12 3.39
C PRO A 203 13.93 -1.00 2.36
N ALA A 204 13.57 0.23 2.77
CA ALA A 204 13.53 1.40 1.89
C ALA A 204 14.93 2.03 1.78
N GLN A 205 15.62 1.73 0.69
CA GLN A 205 16.99 2.16 0.44
C GLN A 205 17.05 3.10 -0.77
N LEU A 206 17.67 4.27 -0.58
CA LEU A 206 17.84 5.24 -1.66
C LEU A 206 18.66 4.65 -2.81
N ASN A 207 18.29 5.01 -4.03
CA ASN A 207 18.97 4.64 -5.26
C ASN A 207 19.04 3.13 -5.56
N ARG A 208 18.29 2.30 -4.83
CA ARG A 208 18.04 0.91 -5.21
C ARG A 208 16.76 0.83 -6.00
N THR A 209 16.74 -0.02 -7.02
CA THR A 209 15.55 -0.24 -7.84
C THR A 209 14.82 -1.48 -7.35
N TYR A 210 13.51 -1.35 -7.23
CA TYR A 210 12.62 -2.41 -6.82
C TYR A 210 11.72 -2.79 -7.98
N LEU A 211 11.34 -4.06 -8.01
CA LEU A 211 10.36 -4.59 -8.94
C LEU A 211 9.16 -5.07 -8.15
N ALA A 212 7.96 -4.64 -8.53
CA ALA A 212 6.72 -5.05 -7.92
C ALA A 212 5.75 -5.58 -8.98
N ARG A 213 5.04 -6.66 -8.67
CA ARG A 213 3.86 -7.08 -9.41
C ARG A 213 2.64 -6.75 -8.57
N SER A 214 1.72 -5.97 -9.14
CA SER A 214 0.54 -5.45 -8.45
C SER A 214 -0.71 -5.98 -9.13
N ILE A 215 -1.56 -6.68 -8.37
CA ILE A 215 -2.81 -7.24 -8.83
C ILE A 215 -3.95 -6.57 -8.07
N GLN A 216 -4.87 -5.93 -8.80
CA GLN A 216 -5.95 -5.14 -8.21
C GLN A 216 -7.31 -5.53 -8.78
N PHE A 217 -8.34 -5.43 -7.93
CA PHE A 217 -9.73 -5.71 -8.25
C PHE A 217 -10.61 -4.61 -7.65
N ASP A 218 -11.57 -4.12 -8.44
CA ASP A 218 -12.66 -3.29 -7.95
C ASP A 218 -13.89 -4.17 -7.70
N LEU A 219 -13.98 -4.74 -6.50
CA LEU A 219 -15.09 -5.60 -6.16
C LEU A 219 -16.40 -4.83 -6.18
N PRO A 220 -17.45 -5.37 -6.82
CA PRO A 220 -18.77 -4.78 -6.81
C PRO A 220 -19.26 -4.55 -5.37
N GLU A 221 -19.93 -3.40 -5.14
CA GLU A 221 -20.48 -3.03 -3.83
C GLU A 221 -21.36 -4.14 -3.24
N LEU A 222 -22.07 -4.90 -4.09
CA LEU A 222 -22.90 -6.02 -3.70
C LEU A 222 -22.12 -7.11 -2.94
N ILE A 223 -20.89 -7.40 -3.39
CA ILE A 223 -20.00 -8.37 -2.75
C ILE A 223 -19.42 -7.80 -1.46
N VAL A 224 -18.97 -6.53 -1.50
CA VAL A 224 -18.35 -5.87 -0.35
C VAL A 224 -19.33 -5.67 0.81
N THR A 225 -20.58 -5.28 0.51
CA THR A 225 -21.60 -4.99 1.53
C THR A 225 -22.40 -6.22 1.94
N GLY A 226 -22.43 -7.28 1.12
CA GLY A 226 -23.26 -8.46 1.35
C GLY A 226 -24.77 -8.17 1.37
N ARG A 227 -25.19 -7.02 0.83
CA ARG A 227 -26.61 -6.62 0.81
C ARG A 227 -27.42 -7.60 -0.04
N PRO A 228 -28.69 -7.86 0.33
CA PRO A 228 -29.54 -8.72 -0.47
C PRO A 228 -29.85 -8.08 -1.83
N LEU A 229 -29.96 -8.92 -2.86
CA LEU A 229 -30.38 -8.49 -4.20
C LEU A 229 -31.86 -8.12 -4.24
N THR A 230 -32.16 -6.97 -4.87
CA THR A 230 -33.53 -6.63 -5.24
C THR A 230 -33.98 -7.41 -6.50
N PRO A 231 -35.29 -7.65 -6.70
CA PRO A 231 -35.79 -8.31 -7.90
C PRO A 231 -35.33 -7.73 -9.25
N PRO A 232 -35.22 -6.40 -9.47
CA PRO A 232 -34.69 -5.88 -10.73
C PRO A 232 -33.19 -6.17 -10.90
N GLU A 233 -32.40 -6.10 -9.83
CA GLU A 233 -30.95 -6.36 -9.87
C GLU A 233 -30.64 -7.81 -10.24
N ARG A 234 -31.47 -8.78 -9.82
CA ARG A 234 -31.35 -10.18 -10.22
C ARG A 234 -31.33 -10.36 -11.75
N ARG A 235 -32.00 -9.48 -12.51
CA ARG A 235 -32.07 -9.56 -13.98
C ARG A 235 -30.81 -9.04 -14.67
N ILE A 236 -30.04 -8.18 -13.99
CA ILE A 236 -28.81 -7.57 -14.50
C ILE A 236 -27.60 -8.05 -13.69
N LEU A 237 -27.70 -9.19 -13.01
CA LEU A 237 -26.68 -9.68 -12.09
C LEU A 237 -25.31 -9.81 -12.75
N ALA A 238 -25.25 -10.30 -13.98
CA ALA A 238 -23.99 -10.44 -14.70
C ALA A 238 -23.25 -9.10 -14.84
N LEU A 239 -23.98 -8.01 -15.16
CA LEU A 239 -23.42 -6.66 -15.26
C LEU A 239 -23.00 -6.13 -13.88
N LEU A 240 -23.78 -6.43 -12.83
CA LEU A 240 -23.46 -6.04 -11.46
C LEU A 240 -22.27 -6.81 -10.86
N LEU A 241 -21.85 -7.90 -11.49
CA LEU A 241 -20.71 -8.71 -11.08
C LEU A 241 -19.46 -8.45 -11.94
N GLU A 242 -19.55 -7.59 -12.96
CA GLU A 242 -18.37 -7.11 -13.66
C GLU A 242 -17.40 -6.49 -12.64
N THR A 243 -16.18 -7.00 -12.63
CA THR A 243 -15.15 -6.64 -11.67
C THR A 243 -13.98 -6.10 -12.47
N PRO A 244 -13.89 -4.77 -12.65
CA PRO A 244 -12.70 -4.16 -13.21
C PRO A 244 -11.46 -4.59 -12.41
N SER A 245 -10.38 -4.88 -13.10
CA SER A 245 -9.18 -5.45 -12.51
C SER A 245 -7.95 -5.13 -13.34
N SER A 246 -6.78 -5.43 -12.78
CA SER A 246 -5.51 -5.24 -13.44
C SER A 246 -4.42 -6.13 -12.88
N ASP A 247 -3.38 -6.36 -13.69
CA ASP A 247 -2.14 -7.00 -13.28
C ASP A 247 -0.96 -6.28 -13.95
N LEU A 248 -0.18 -5.56 -13.15
CA LEU A 248 0.90 -4.70 -13.61
C LEU A 248 2.26 -5.12 -13.04
N LEU A 249 3.26 -5.13 -13.92
CA LEU A 249 4.67 -5.13 -13.54
C LEU A 249 5.17 -3.69 -13.45
N VAL A 250 5.60 -3.27 -12.26
CA VAL A 250 6.03 -1.91 -11.97
C VAL A 250 7.44 -1.93 -11.39
N ALA A 251 8.33 -1.12 -11.95
CA ALA A 251 9.59 -0.80 -11.34
C ALA A 251 9.50 0.52 -10.60
N PHE A 252 10.19 0.65 -9.47
CA PHE A 252 10.29 1.91 -8.77
C PHE A 252 11.65 2.10 -8.10
N ARG A 253 12.10 3.36 -8.00
CA ARG A 253 13.40 3.73 -7.45
C ARG A 253 13.25 4.98 -6.58
N PRO A 254 13.45 4.90 -5.26
CA PRO A 254 13.56 6.09 -4.43
C PRO A 254 14.81 6.90 -4.76
N ILE A 255 14.60 8.19 -4.99
CA ILE A 255 15.63 9.15 -5.40
C ILE A 255 15.93 10.18 -4.30
N ALA A 256 14.98 10.44 -3.40
CA ALA A 256 15.19 11.30 -2.25
C ALA A 256 14.35 10.85 -1.06
N ARG A 257 14.79 11.22 0.14
CA ARG A 257 14.03 11.07 1.38
C ARG A 257 13.86 12.44 2.01
N ARG A 258 12.62 12.81 2.34
CA ARG A 258 12.29 14.07 3.00
C ARG A 258 12.38 13.92 4.53
N SER A 259 12.39 15.05 5.24
CA SER A 259 12.52 15.12 6.70
C SER A 259 11.34 14.50 7.46
N ASP A 260 10.17 14.43 6.83
CA ASP A 260 8.96 13.78 7.34
C ASP A 260 8.98 12.24 7.21
N GLY A 261 10.03 11.69 6.61
CA GLY A 261 10.18 10.25 6.36
C GLY A 261 9.52 9.75 5.08
N SER A 262 8.89 10.61 4.30
CA SER A 262 8.41 10.27 2.95
C SER A 262 9.58 10.11 1.97
N TYR A 263 9.34 9.37 0.89
CA TYR A 263 10.31 9.14 -0.16
C TYR A 263 9.79 9.69 -1.48
N LEU A 264 10.65 10.41 -2.20
CA LEU A 264 10.40 10.72 -3.60
C LEU A 264 10.88 9.53 -4.43
N VAL A 265 10.00 9.02 -5.29
CA VAL A 265 10.17 7.77 -6.01
C VAL A 265 9.87 7.99 -7.48
N LEU A 266 10.80 7.58 -8.34
CA LEU A 266 10.53 7.36 -9.76
C LEU A 266 9.85 6.02 -9.91
N TRP A 267 8.85 5.93 -10.77
CA TRP A 267 8.20 4.67 -11.10
C TRP A 267 8.01 4.53 -12.60
N ARG A 268 7.91 3.29 -13.05
CA ARG A 268 7.64 2.93 -14.44
C ARG A 268 6.83 1.64 -14.50
N VAL A 269 5.74 1.63 -15.26
CA VAL A 269 5.09 0.38 -15.64
C VAL A 269 5.93 -0.26 -16.75
N LEU A 270 6.39 -1.48 -16.50
CA LEU A 270 7.18 -2.25 -17.46
C LEU A 270 6.29 -3.11 -18.34
N GLN A 271 5.22 -3.67 -17.79
CA GLN A 271 4.31 -4.57 -18.51
C GLN A 271 2.91 -4.54 -17.90
N GLU A 272 1.91 -4.58 -18.78
CA GLU A 272 0.51 -4.88 -18.44
C GLU A 272 0.26 -6.35 -18.83
N PHE A 273 -0.24 -7.15 -17.89
CA PHE A 273 -0.66 -8.53 -18.13
C PHE A 273 -2.18 -8.57 -18.43
N PRO A 274 -2.72 -9.70 -18.92
CA PRO A 274 -4.17 -9.83 -19.05
C PRO A 274 -4.88 -9.60 -17.72
N ASP A 275 -5.96 -8.83 -17.75
CA ASP A 275 -6.75 -8.51 -16.57
C ASP A 275 -7.27 -9.79 -15.89
N PRO A 276 -7.09 -9.95 -14.57
CA PRO A 276 -7.50 -11.16 -13.87
C PRO A 276 -9.01 -11.19 -13.62
N GLU A 277 -9.65 -12.29 -13.98
CA GLU A 277 -11.10 -12.46 -13.82
C GLU A 277 -11.45 -13.25 -12.55
N ILE A 278 -12.59 -12.92 -11.93
CA ILE A 278 -13.18 -13.70 -10.84
C ILE A 278 -14.45 -14.40 -11.33
N LEU A 279 -14.36 -15.70 -11.59
CA LEU A 279 -15.40 -16.45 -12.30
C LEU A 279 -16.58 -16.85 -11.41
N ASP A 280 -16.42 -16.83 -10.08
CA ASP A 280 -17.37 -17.41 -9.15
C ASP A 280 -18.00 -16.42 -8.15
N LEU A 281 -17.90 -15.12 -8.41
CA LEU A 281 -18.48 -14.07 -7.55
C LEU A 281 -19.99 -14.26 -7.29
N PHE A 282 -20.72 -14.85 -8.24
CA PHE A 282 -22.15 -15.13 -8.08
C PHE A 282 -22.47 -15.99 -6.86
N LYS A 283 -21.54 -16.85 -6.41
CA LYS A 283 -21.72 -17.71 -5.21
C LYS A 283 -21.74 -16.91 -3.91
N TYR A 284 -21.22 -15.68 -3.92
CA TYR A 284 -21.06 -14.84 -2.74
C TYR A 284 -22.13 -13.74 -2.64
N VAL A 285 -23.11 -13.79 -3.56
CA VAL A 285 -24.22 -12.86 -3.54
C VAL A 285 -25.30 -13.36 -2.58
N ASN A 286 -25.77 -12.47 -1.71
CA ASN A 286 -26.86 -12.78 -0.78
C ASN A 286 -28.20 -12.79 -1.54
N ALA A 287 -28.60 -13.96 -2.02
CA ALA A 287 -29.85 -14.17 -2.73
C ALA A 287 -30.64 -15.31 -2.06
N PRO A 288 -31.66 -15.01 -1.24
CA PRO A 288 -32.37 -16.03 -0.46
C PRO A 288 -33.16 -17.06 -1.30
N ASP A 289 -33.23 -16.90 -2.63
CA ASP A 289 -34.01 -17.76 -3.54
C ASP A 289 -33.23 -18.24 -4.78
N LEU A 290 -31.88 -18.13 -4.79
CA LEU A 290 -31.01 -18.67 -5.86
C LEU A 290 -30.36 -19.98 -5.45
#